data_AF-A0A124FP28-F1
#
_entry.id   AF-A0A124FP28-F1
#
_cell.length_a   1.000
_cell.length_b   1.000
_cell.length_c   1.000
_cell.angle_alpha   90.00
_cell.angle_beta   90.00
_cell.angle_gamma   90.00
#
_symmetry.space_group_name_H-M   'P 1'
#
loop_
_entity.id
_entity.type
_entity.pdbx_description
1 polymer ?
#
loop_
_entity_poly.entity_id
_entity_poly.type
_entity_poly.pdbx_seq_one_letter_code
_entity_poly.pdbx_strand_id
1 'polypeptide(L)'
;MNIQNNKKVLSQMDIVSEIKNAERQRRPVNLSNSVVADLSMITDKVKEGLNLENTEIKGSIFLGEAIILGELNLRGAIVNGSLYLGNCEIDDDLILENALVKGAINLVGAKIKGNVNAKKLTTMGFLSLSKTEIGGDVILEDANIKSAQYEDLSVRGDLFLGTATIRGALNLGKMTSEGLIDMEDVNIGSNLVLTGAKSGKGEIDTTTMKLEGKKIV
;
A
#
# COMPACT_ATOMS: atom_id res chain seq x y z
N MET A 1 17.75 26.08 -1.34
CA MET A 1 16.67 26.95 -0.82
C MET A 1 15.60 26.01 -0.28
N ASN A 2 15.58 25.77 1.03
CA ASN A 2 14.60 24.87 1.65
C ASN A 2 13.28 25.64 1.79
N ILE A 3 12.34 25.39 0.89
CA ILE A 3 10.95 25.74 1.13
C ILE A 3 10.48 24.72 2.17
N GLN A 4 10.50 25.10 3.46
CA GLN A 4 9.70 24.40 4.45
C GLN A 4 8.24 24.58 4.03
N ASN A 5 7.71 23.57 3.32
CA ASN A 5 6.28 23.45 3.08
C ASN A 5 5.60 23.42 4.44
N ASN A 6 4.98 24.54 4.83
CA ASN A 6 4.23 24.65 6.07
C ASN A 6 2.91 23.88 5.90
N LYS A 7 3.01 22.54 5.93
CA LYS A 7 1.85 21.64 5.93
C LYS A 7 1.02 21.91 7.19
N LYS A 8 -0.30 21.94 7.03
CA LYS A 8 -1.22 22.11 8.17
C LYS A 8 -1.12 20.90 9.10
N VAL A 9 -0.88 21.11 10.38
CA VAL A 9 -0.98 20.05 11.39
C VAL A 9 -2.44 19.82 11.73
N LEU A 10 -2.92 18.58 11.64
CA LEU A 10 -4.29 18.19 11.97
C LEU A 10 -4.30 17.43 13.29
N SER A 11 -5.16 17.89 14.21
CA SER A 11 -5.50 17.16 15.42
C SER A 11 -6.52 16.05 15.13
N GLN A 12 -6.73 15.15 16.09
CA GLN A 12 -7.81 14.16 16.00
C GLN A 12 -9.19 14.83 15.84
N MET A 13 -9.41 15.99 16.47
CA MET A 13 -10.66 16.74 16.32
C MET A 13 -10.82 17.31 14.91
N ASP A 14 -9.74 17.73 14.25
CA ASP A 14 -9.79 18.19 12.86
C ASP A 14 -10.17 17.04 11.92
N ILE A 15 -9.58 15.86 12.13
CA ILE A 15 -9.86 14.65 11.34
C ILE A 15 -11.32 14.22 11.51
N VAL A 16 -11.81 14.15 12.75
CA VAL A 16 -13.22 13.80 13.02
C VAL A 16 -14.18 14.82 12.40
N SER A 17 -13.85 16.11 12.49
CA SER A 17 -14.64 17.18 11.87
C SER A 17 -14.67 17.04 10.35
N GLU A 18 -13.52 16.74 9.75
CA GLU A 18 -13.39 16.53 8.31
C GLU A 18 -14.17 15.30 7.83
N ILE A 19 -14.11 14.17 8.54
CA ILE A 19 -14.93 12.98 8.23
C ILE A 19 -16.42 13.34 8.21
N LYS A 20 -16.92 14.00 9.27
CA LYS A 20 -18.34 14.39 9.35
C LYS A 20 -18.75 15.36 8.24
N ASN A 21 -17.87 16.31 7.91
CA ASN A 21 -18.15 17.29 6.85
C ASN A 21 -18.13 16.64 5.46
N ALA A 22 -17.17 15.75 5.20
CA ALA A 22 -17.04 14.99 3.97
C ALA A 22 -18.29 14.12 3.73
N GLU A 23 -18.77 13.42 4.76
CA GLU A 23 -20.02 12.65 4.67
C GLU A 23 -21.24 13.53 4.38
N ARG A 24 -21.38 14.67 5.06
CA ARG A 24 -22.51 15.60 4.82
C ARG A 24 -22.49 16.14 3.39
N GLN A 25 -21.31 16.35 2.85
CA GLN A 25 -21.09 16.90 1.52
C GLN A 25 -20.98 15.83 0.41
N ARG A 26 -21.01 14.53 0.77
CA ARG A 26 -20.84 13.41 -0.15
C ARG A 26 -19.59 13.56 -1.03
N ARG A 27 -18.47 13.80 -0.37
CA ARG A 27 -17.14 13.88 -0.99
C ARG A 27 -16.13 13.04 -0.21
N PRO A 28 -14.98 12.67 -0.82
CA PRO A 28 -13.88 12.05 -0.10
C PRO A 28 -13.43 12.86 1.12
N VAL A 29 -13.02 12.16 2.18
CA VAL A 29 -12.32 12.73 3.33
C VAL A 29 -11.00 13.29 2.81
N ASN A 30 -10.74 14.59 2.99
CA ASN A 30 -9.55 15.23 2.46
C ASN A 30 -8.59 15.64 3.59
N LEU A 31 -7.53 14.86 3.75
CA LEU A 31 -6.43 15.12 4.68
C LEU A 31 -5.13 15.42 3.93
N SER A 32 -5.19 15.67 2.62
CA SER A 32 -4.00 15.89 1.78
C SER A 32 -3.15 17.08 2.24
N ASN A 33 -1.86 17.05 1.90
CA ASN A 33 -0.90 18.13 2.15
C ASN A 33 -0.81 18.56 3.63
N SER A 34 -1.04 17.63 4.55
CA SER A 34 -1.09 17.90 5.98
C SER A 34 -0.02 17.14 6.77
N VAL A 35 0.05 17.41 8.08
CA VAL A 35 0.79 16.60 9.06
C VAL A 35 -0.21 16.02 10.05
N VAL A 36 -0.19 14.72 10.23
CA VAL A 36 -1.02 13.98 11.18
C VAL A 36 -0.10 13.23 12.15
N ALA A 37 -0.44 13.20 13.44
CA ALA A 37 0.34 12.44 14.41
C ALA A 37 0.25 10.93 14.11
N ASP A 38 -0.95 10.38 14.25
CA ASP A 38 -1.31 9.01 13.90
C ASP A 38 -2.70 9.03 13.28
N LEU A 39 -2.98 8.07 12.39
CA LEU A 39 -4.30 7.89 11.83
C LEU A 39 -4.84 6.53 12.21
N SER A 40 -5.63 6.48 13.27
CA SER A 40 -6.50 5.35 13.57
C SER A 40 -7.91 5.79 13.21
N MET A 41 -8.56 5.06 12.32
CA MET A 41 -9.94 5.40 11.99
C MET A 41 -10.85 5.05 13.17
N ILE A 42 -11.57 6.07 13.63
CA ILE A 42 -12.60 5.93 14.67
C ILE A 42 -13.89 5.32 14.09
N THR A 43 -14.03 5.32 12.76
CA THR A 43 -15.16 4.72 12.03
C THR A 43 -14.66 3.59 11.15
N ASP A 44 -15.36 2.46 11.21
CA ASP A 44 -15.08 1.29 10.37
C ASP A 44 -15.49 1.53 8.91
N LYS A 45 -16.13 2.67 8.59
CA LYS A 45 -16.61 2.97 7.24
C LYS A 45 -16.33 4.40 6.79
N VAL A 46 -15.76 4.54 5.60
CA VAL A 46 -15.64 5.79 4.82
C VAL A 46 -16.53 5.64 3.58
N LYS A 47 -17.55 6.49 3.47
CA LYS A 47 -18.61 6.34 2.43
C LYS A 47 -18.19 6.76 1.03
N GLU A 48 -17.14 7.55 0.94
CA GLU A 48 -16.55 8.03 -0.31
C GLU A 48 -15.09 7.54 -0.29
N GLY A 49 -14.13 8.35 -0.75
CA GLY A 49 -12.69 8.05 -0.60
C GLY A 49 -12.03 8.63 0.65
N LEU A 50 -10.76 8.28 0.85
CA LEU A 50 -9.86 8.88 1.83
C LEU A 50 -8.60 9.38 1.12
N ASN A 51 -8.43 10.70 1.07
CA ASN A 51 -7.31 11.35 0.43
C ASN A 51 -6.25 11.79 1.47
N LEU A 52 -5.09 11.15 1.42
CA LEU A 52 -3.87 11.39 2.20
C LEU A 52 -2.70 11.81 1.29
N GLU A 53 -2.98 12.30 0.07
CA GLU A 53 -1.97 12.71 -0.89
C GLU A 53 -1.01 13.73 -0.27
N ASN A 54 0.30 13.48 -0.40
CA ASN A 54 1.37 14.29 0.15
C ASN A 54 1.25 14.56 1.67
N THR A 55 0.51 13.73 2.42
CA THR A 55 0.40 13.86 3.88
C THR A 55 1.61 13.27 4.57
N GLU A 56 2.10 13.92 5.62
CA GLU A 56 3.07 13.35 6.53
C GLU A 56 2.37 12.79 7.77
N ILE A 57 2.43 11.48 7.97
CA ILE A 57 1.92 10.78 9.15
C ILE A 57 3.13 10.49 10.04
N LYS A 58 3.14 11.06 11.25
CA LYS A 58 4.30 11.00 12.16
C LYS A 58 4.48 9.63 12.81
N GLY A 59 3.42 8.84 12.90
CA GLY A 59 3.46 7.44 13.28
C GLY A 59 2.76 6.56 12.25
N SER A 60 1.85 5.70 12.72
CA SER A 60 1.27 4.63 11.90
C SER A 60 -0.14 4.96 11.42
N ILE A 61 -0.57 4.25 10.37
CA ILE A 61 -1.95 4.25 9.87
C ILE A 61 -2.57 2.90 10.19
N PHE A 62 -3.71 2.92 10.90
CA PHE A 62 -4.48 1.74 11.29
C PHE A 62 -5.87 1.80 10.63
N LEU A 63 -6.02 1.01 9.58
CA LEU A 63 -7.22 0.88 8.72
C LEU A 63 -7.61 -0.60 8.54
N GLY A 64 -7.16 -1.49 9.45
CA GLY A 64 -7.55 -2.89 9.42
C GLY A 64 -9.06 -3.02 9.59
N GLU A 65 -9.66 -3.93 8.82
CA GLU A 65 -11.12 -4.18 8.78
C GLU A 65 -11.99 -2.98 8.35
N ALA A 66 -11.37 -1.84 7.98
CA ALA A 66 -12.10 -0.67 7.51
C ALA A 66 -12.69 -0.91 6.11
N ILE A 67 -13.87 -0.34 5.88
CA ILE A 67 -14.58 -0.33 4.61
C ILE A 67 -14.49 1.08 4.01
N ILE A 68 -13.77 1.23 2.91
CA ILE A 68 -13.62 2.48 2.17
C ILE A 68 -14.35 2.31 0.83
N LEU A 69 -15.47 3.01 0.65
CA LEU A 69 -16.32 2.82 -0.53
C LEU A 69 -15.77 3.48 -1.81
N GLY A 70 -14.72 4.28 -1.70
CA GLY A 70 -14.01 4.91 -2.81
C GLY A 70 -12.49 4.75 -2.70
N GLU A 71 -11.74 5.56 -3.44
CA GLU A 71 -10.28 5.52 -3.50
C GLU A 71 -9.63 5.75 -2.12
N LEU A 72 -8.64 4.93 -1.78
CA LEU A 72 -7.69 5.24 -0.71
C LEU A 72 -6.39 5.75 -1.34
N ASN A 73 -6.12 7.04 -1.17
CA ASN A 73 -5.03 7.71 -1.85
C ASN A 73 -3.93 8.17 -0.90
N LEU A 74 -2.77 7.54 -0.97
CA LEU A 74 -1.55 7.89 -0.25
C LEU A 74 -0.42 8.34 -1.21
N ARG A 75 -0.75 8.86 -2.40
CA ARG A 75 0.25 9.31 -3.36
C ARG A 75 1.22 10.31 -2.71
N GLY A 76 2.51 10.05 -2.79
CA GLY A 76 3.55 10.90 -2.21
C GLY A 76 3.48 11.07 -0.68
N ALA A 77 2.67 10.28 0.03
CA ALA A 77 2.56 10.34 1.47
C ALA A 77 3.86 9.83 2.14
N ILE A 78 4.16 10.37 3.31
CA ILE A 78 5.26 9.90 4.17
C ILE A 78 4.63 9.35 5.44
N VAL A 79 4.71 8.04 5.66
CA VAL A 79 4.27 7.37 6.89
C VAL A 79 5.51 6.99 7.67
N ASN A 80 5.73 7.63 8.82
CA ASN A 80 6.92 7.38 9.65
C ASN A 80 6.82 6.08 10.47
N GLY A 81 5.64 5.49 10.57
CA GLY A 81 5.39 4.15 11.09
C GLY A 81 4.97 3.16 9.98
N SER A 82 4.11 2.22 10.35
CA SER A 82 3.58 1.19 9.45
C SER A 82 2.20 1.55 8.90
N LEU A 83 1.80 0.92 7.79
CA LEU A 83 0.48 1.01 7.19
C LEU A 83 -0.24 -0.34 7.34
N TYR A 84 -1.27 -0.36 8.18
CA TYR A 84 -2.06 -1.56 8.47
C TYR A 84 -3.42 -1.48 7.77
N LEU A 85 -3.60 -2.35 6.79
CA LEU A 85 -4.78 -2.50 5.93
C LEU A 85 -5.29 -3.96 5.93
N GLY A 86 -4.92 -4.76 6.94
CA GLY A 86 -5.32 -6.16 7.02
C GLY A 86 -6.85 -6.30 7.04
N ASN A 87 -7.38 -7.18 6.20
CA ASN A 87 -8.82 -7.39 6.01
C ASN A 87 -9.62 -6.13 5.65
N CYS A 88 -8.98 -5.04 5.18
CA CYS A 88 -9.73 -3.86 4.74
C CYS A 88 -10.49 -4.16 3.43
N GLU A 89 -11.61 -3.49 3.22
CA GLU A 89 -12.34 -3.51 1.95
C GLU A 89 -12.26 -2.12 1.31
N ILE A 90 -11.71 -2.05 0.09
CA ILE A 90 -11.63 -0.82 -0.71
C ILE A 90 -12.42 -1.08 -2.00
N ASP A 91 -13.49 -0.32 -2.21
CA ASP A 91 -14.41 -0.52 -3.35
C ASP A 91 -13.91 0.10 -4.65
N ASP A 92 -12.73 0.71 -4.63
CA ASP A 92 -12.07 1.40 -5.74
C ASP A 92 -10.56 1.12 -5.69
N ASP A 93 -9.74 2.03 -6.21
CA ASP A 93 -8.28 1.93 -6.24
C ASP A 93 -7.61 2.20 -4.87
N LEU A 94 -6.49 1.52 -4.64
CA LEU A 94 -5.49 1.86 -3.62
C LEU A 94 -4.26 2.48 -4.30
N ILE A 95 -3.97 3.73 -3.97
CA ILE A 95 -2.84 4.48 -4.53
C ILE A 95 -1.75 4.69 -3.48
N LEU A 96 -0.58 4.15 -3.74
CA LEU A 96 0.66 4.25 -2.96
C LEU A 96 1.82 4.82 -3.79
N GLU A 97 1.50 5.42 -4.94
CA GLU A 97 2.48 5.92 -5.90
C GLU A 97 3.43 6.95 -5.26
N ASN A 98 4.73 6.72 -5.37
CA ASN A 98 5.80 7.54 -4.74
C ASN A 98 5.68 7.70 -3.21
N ALA A 99 4.89 6.87 -2.52
CA ALA A 99 4.81 6.93 -1.07
C ALA A 99 6.10 6.42 -0.41
N LEU A 100 6.37 6.90 0.80
CA LEU A 100 7.42 6.41 1.69
C LEU A 100 6.79 5.92 2.99
N VAL A 101 6.91 4.61 3.27
CA VAL A 101 6.49 4.02 4.54
C VAL A 101 7.72 3.53 5.30
N LYS A 102 8.01 4.08 6.47
CA LYS A 102 9.21 3.71 7.23
C LYS A 102 9.05 2.39 8.01
N GLY A 103 7.83 1.89 8.12
CA GLY A 103 7.53 0.58 8.68
C GLY A 103 7.16 -0.44 7.60
N ALA A 104 6.36 -1.42 8.02
CA ALA A 104 5.80 -2.42 7.13
C ALA A 104 4.46 -1.96 6.54
N ILE A 105 4.09 -2.55 5.41
CA ILE A 105 2.77 -2.38 4.81
C ILE A 105 2.08 -3.74 4.82
N ASN A 106 0.95 -3.82 5.50
CA ASN A 106 0.21 -5.06 5.68
C ASN A 106 -1.19 -4.95 5.06
N LEU A 107 -1.42 -5.67 3.96
CA LEU A 107 -2.73 -5.81 3.33
C LEU A 107 -3.29 -7.24 3.49
N VAL A 108 -2.79 -8.06 4.41
CA VAL A 108 -3.18 -9.48 4.50
C VAL A 108 -4.70 -9.62 4.55
N GLY A 109 -5.27 -10.40 3.63
CA GLY A 109 -6.71 -10.65 3.54
C GLY A 109 -7.56 -9.46 3.06
N ALA A 110 -6.96 -8.35 2.63
CA ALA A 110 -7.70 -7.21 2.10
C ALA A 110 -8.41 -7.54 0.77
N LYS A 111 -9.53 -6.86 0.53
CA LYS A 111 -10.25 -6.91 -0.75
C LYS A 111 -10.24 -5.53 -1.39
N ILE A 112 -9.69 -5.43 -2.59
CA ILE A 112 -9.57 -4.18 -3.33
C ILE A 112 -10.26 -4.41 -4.68
N LYS A 113 -11.39 -3.73 -4.92
CA LYS A 113 -12.15 -3.93 -6.16
C LYS A 113 -11.43 -3.36 -7.38
N GLY A 114 -10.68 -2.27 -7.20
CA GLY A 114 -9.87 -1.63 -8.23
C GLY A 114 -8.44 -2.15 -8.30
N ASN A 115 -7.55 -1.25 -8.68
CA ASN A 115 -6.13 -1.45 -8.84
C ASN A 115 -5.37 -1.16 -7.54
N VAL A 116 -4.18 -1.75 -7.42
CA VAL A 116 -3.16 -1.34 -6.45
C VAL A 116 -2.01 -0.70 -7.20
N ASN A 117 -1.90 0.62 -7.12
CA ASN A 117 -0.79 1.36 -7.73
C ASN A 117 0.25 1.74 -6.67
N ALA A 118 1.30 0.94 -6.56
CA ALA A 118 2.46 1.14 -5.69
C ALA A 118 3.73 1.44 -6.49
N LYS A 119 3.59 2.08 -7.67
CA LYS A 119 4.73 2.49 -8.49
C LYS A 119 5.66 3.42 -7.71
N LYS A 120 6.96 3.13 -7.73
CA LYS A 120 8.00 3.87 -7.00
C LYS A 120 7.79 3.96 -5.48
N LEU A 121 6.97 3.09 -4.91
CA LEU A 121 6.82 2.97 -3.46
C LEU A 121 8.18 2.66 -2.82
N THR A 122 8.47 3.26 -1.67
CA THR A 122 9.55 2.81 -0.80
C THR A 122 8.99 2.39 0.55
N THR A 123 9.35 1.21 1.02
CA THR A 123 9.03 0.75 2.38
C THR A 123 10.27 0.27 3.12
N MET A 124 10.36 0.53 4.43
CA MET A 124 11.43 0.03 5.31
C MET A 124 10.87 -1.05 6.24
N GLY A 125 10.70 -2.22 5.66
CA GLY A 125 10.04 -3.38 6.25
C GLY A 125 9.47 -4.25 5.14
N PHE A 126 8.58 -5.17 5.48
CA PHE A 126 7.92 -5.99 4.47
C PHE A 126 6.73 -5.28 3.82
N LEU A 127 6.39 -5.71 2.60
CA LEU A 127 5.09 -5.46 1.98
C LEU A 127 4.37 -6.80 1.84
N SER A 128 3.20 -6.92 2.45
CA SER A 128 2.40 -8.13 2.40
C SER A 128 1.06 -7.90 1.71
N LEU A 129 0.87 -8.60 0.60
CA LEU A 129 -0.37 -8.78 -0.15
C LEU A 129 -0.88 -10.24 0.00
N SER A 130 -0.36 -11.01 0.95
CA SER A 130 -0.80 -12.41 1.12
C SER A 130 -2.31 -12.50 1.33
N LYS A 131 -2.95 -13.45 0.64
CA LYS A 131 -4.40 -13.66 0.69
C LYS A 131 -5.25 -12.46 0.25
N THR A 132 -4.68 -11.46 -0.43
CA THR A 132 -5.49 -10.34 -0.94
C THR A 132 -6.28 -10.74 -2.18
N GLU A 133 -7.48 -10.19 -2.32
CA GLU A 133 -8.25 -10.21 -3.57
C GLU A 133 -8.19 -8.84 -4.23
N ILE A 134 -7.68 -8.77 -5.46
CA ILE A 134 -7.52 -7.52 -6.21
C ILE A 134 -8.24 -7.66 -7.55
N GLY A 135 -9.21 -6.76 -7.78
CA GLY A 135 -10.07 -6.80 -8.96
C GLY A 135 -9.43 -6.24 -10.23
N GLY A 136 -8.42 -5.38 -10.09
CA GLY A 136 -7.64 -4.80 -11.18
C GLY A 136 -6.18 -5.24 -11.19
N ASP A 137 -5.32 -4.33 -11.65
CA ASP A 137 -3.88 -4.52 -11.77
C ASP A 137 -3.15 -4.25 -10.46
N VAL A 138 -2.00 -4.90 -10.27
CA VAL A 138 -1.03 -4.57 -9.23
C VAL A 138 0.23 -4.04 -9.89
N ILE A 139 0.57 -2.78 -9.60
CA ILE A 139 1.73 -2.10 -10.18
C ILE A 139 2.72 -1.79 -9.06
N LEU A 140 3.84 -2.52 -9.06
CA LEU A 140 4.99 -2.31 -8.17
C LEU A 140 6.22 -1.85 -8.96
N GLU A 141 6.03 -1.32 -10.18
CA GLU A 141 7.12 -0.85 -11.04
C GLU A 141 8.03 0.13 -10.28
N ASP A 142 9.35 -0.11 -10.32
CA ASP A 142 10.37 0.68 -9.62
C ASP A 142 10.20 0.78 -8.09
N ALA A 143 9.40 -0.08 -7.45
CA ALA A 143 9.25 -0.09 -5.99
C ALA A 143 10.53 -0.61 -5.30
N ASN A 144 10.78 -0.14 -4.07
CA ASN A 144 11.94 -0.51 -3.26
C ASN A 144 11.51 -0.95 -1.86
N ILE A 145 11.65 -2.25 -1.58
CA ILE A 145 11.29 -2.87 -0.30
C ILE A 145 12.59 -3.17 0.44
N LYS A 146 12.87 -2.40 1.49
CA LYS A 146 14.14 -2.40 2.21
C LYS A 146 14.00 -3.06 3.56
N SER A 147 15.05 -3.71 4.02
CA SER A 147 15.12 -4.21 5.38
C SER A 147 15.30 -3.04 6.35
N ALA A 148 14.72 -3.16 7.54
CA ALA A 148 14.94 -2.24 8.64
C ALA A 148 15.65 -2.98 9.78
N GLN A 149 16.71 -2.37 10.29
CA GLN A 149 17.43 -2.84 11.47
C GLN A 149 17.11 -1.92 12.64
N TYR A 150 16.59 -2.51 13.70
CA TYR A 150 16.44 -1.94 15.02
C TYR A 150 17.30 -2.76 15.98
N GLU A 151 17.71 -2.20 17.11
CA GLU A 151 18.73 -2.76 18.02
C GLU A 151 18.71 -4.29 18.13
N ASP A 152 17.55 -4.88 18.46
CA ASP A 152 17.37 -6.35 18.58
C ASP A 152 16.34 -6.94 17.60
N LEU A 153 15.90 -6.17 16.60
CA LEU A 153 14.87 -6.59 15.64
C LEU A 153 15.27 -6.26 14.21
N SER A 154 15.44 -7.29 13.39
CA SER A 154 15.54 -7.16 11.94
C SER A 154 14.17 -7.41 11.31
N VAL A 155 13.60 -6.39 10.68
CA VAL A 155 12.45 -6.55 9.79
C VAL A 155 12.97 -6.69 8.37
N ARG A 156 12.81 -7.87 7.77
CA ARG A 156 13.28 -8.09 6.40
C ARG A 156 12.42 -7.32 5.41
N GLY A 157 13.06 -6.82 4.36
CA GLY A 157 12.42 -6.16 3.22
C GLY A 157 11.75 -7.14 2.27
N ASP A 158 10.94 -8.05 2.79
CA ASP A 158 10.29 -9.12 2.01
C ASP A 158 9.03 -8.60 1.29
N LEU A 159 8.74 -9.11 0.08
CA LEU A 159 7.46 -8.99 -0.59
C LEU A 159 6.72 -10.32 -0.48
N PHE A 160 5.58 -10.33 0.20
CA PHE A 160 4.73 -11.51 0.31
C PHE A 160 3.48 -11.36 -0.56
N LEU A 161 3.37 -12.16 -1.62
CA LEU A 161 2.15 -12.27 -2.42
C LEU A 161 1.43 -13.58 -2.17
N GLY A 162 2.00 -14.49 -1.37
CA GLY A 162 1.52 -15.86 -1.19
C GLY A 162 0.00 -15.98 -1.12
N THR A 163 -0.59 -16.80 -1.99
CA THR A 163 -2.04 -17.05 -2.14
C THR A 163 -2.90 -15.85 -2.57
N ALA A 164 -2.31 -14.72 -2.97
CA ALA A 164 -3.06 -13.58 -3.52
C ALA A 164 -3.77 -13.95 -4.82
N THR A 165 -4.94 -13.33 -5.05
CA THR A 165 -5.67 -13.41 -6.31
C THR A 165 -5.72 -12.03 -6.94
N ILE A 166 -5.06 -11.88 -8.09
CA ILE A 166 -4.99 -10.66 -8.88
C ILE A 166 -5.72 -10.93 -10.20
N ARG A 167 -6.88 -10.31 -10.41
CA ARG A 167 -7.65 -10.50 -11.65
C ARG A 167 -6.99 -9.83 -12.85
N GLY A 168 -6.27 -8.74 -12.64
CA GLY A 168 -5.50 -8.04 -13.66
C GLY A 168 -4.08 -8.55 -13.82
N ALA A 169 -3.20 -7.66 -14.29
CA ALA A 169 -1.78 -7.91 -14.45
C ALA A 169 -1.02 -7.65 -13.13
N LEU A 170 0.11 -8.34 -12.95
CA LEU A 170 1.07 -8.06 -11.90
C LEU A 170 2.36 -7.53 -12.53
N ASN A 171 2.71 -6.29 -12.23
CA ASN A 171 3.91 -5.65 -12.75
C ASN A 171 4.93 -5.41 -11.62
N LEU A 172 5.96 -6.26 -11.59
CA LEU A 172 7.14 -6.15 -10.71
C LEU A 172 8.35 -5.55 -11.45
N GLY A 173 8.14 -4.92 -12.61
CA GLY A 173 9.20 -4.40 -13.45
C GLY A 173 10.16 -3.48 -12.68
N LYS A 174 11.46 -3.79 -12.73
CA LYS A 174 12.54 -3.02 -12.08
C LYS A 174 12.44 -2.86 -10.56
N MET A 175 11.48 -3.50 -9.88
CA MET A 175 11.38 -3.39 -8.44
C MET A 175 12.53 -4.12 -7.75
N THR A 176 12.88 -3.66 -6.55
CA THR A 176 13.88 -4.30 -5.70
C THR A 176 13.30 -4.64 -4.34
N SER A 177 13.59 -5.85 -3.87
CA SER A 177 13.38 -6.30 -2.50
C SER A 177 14.75 -6.71 -1.94
N GLU A 178 15.14 -6.17 -0.79
CA GLU A 178 16.35 -6.62 -0.08
C GLU A 178 16.16 -7.99 0.59
N GLY A 179 14.90 -8.42 0.69
CA GLY A 179 14.48 -9.71 1.20
C GLY A 179 14.11 -10.71 0.11
N LEU A 180 13.18 -11.59 0.44
CA LEU A 180 12.53 -12.54 -0.46
C LEU A 180 11.38 -11.87 -1.23
N ILE A 181 11.15 -12.30 -2.46
CA ILE A 181 9.88 -12.11 -3.16
C ILE A 181 9.18 -13.47 -3.18
N ASP A 182 8.13 -13.61 -2.37
CA ASP A 182 7.34 -14.82 -2.22
C ASP A 182 6.11 -14.75 -3.13
N MET A 183 6.08 -15.66 -4.11
CA MET A 183 5.03 -15.80 -5.13
C MET A 183 4.27 -17.14 -4.99
N GLU A 184 4.33 -17.78 -3.82
CA GLU A 184 3.72 -19.10 -3.61
C GLU A 184 2.20 -19.07 -3.87
N ASP A 185 1.72 -19.95 -4.76
CA ASP A 185 0.29 -20.13 -5.04
C ASP A 185 -0.48 -18.85 -5.43
N VAL A 186 0.20 -17.87 -6.01
CA VAL A 186 -0.43 -16.62 -6.51
C VAL A 186 -1.24 -16.92 -7.77
N ASN A 187 -2.45 -16.35 -7.89
CA ASN A 187 -3.27 -16.44 -9.10
C ASN A 187 -3.28 -15.08 -9.82
N ILE A 188 -2.87 -15.05 -11.09
CA ILE A 188 -2.79 -13.83 -11.92
C ILE A 188 -3.62 -14.04 -13.20
N GLY A 189 -4.67 -13.23 -13.36
CA GLY A 189 -5.62 -13.31 -14.49
C GLY A 189 -5.12 -12.68 -15.79
N SER A 190 -3.97 -11.99 -15.77
CA SER A 190 -3.36 -11.40 -16.95
C SER A 190 -1.84 -11.62 -16.96
N ASN A 191 -1.06 -10.66 -17.48
CA ASN A 191 0.38 -10.79 -17.62
C ASN A 191 1.12 -10.62 -16.29
N LEU A 192 2.26 -11.30 -16.17
CA LEU A 192 3.25 -11.08 -15.13
C LEU A 192 4.49 -10.44 -15.76
N VAL A 193 4.89 -9.27 -15.25
CA VAL A 193 6.12 -8.57 -15.67
C VAL A 193 7.15 -8.65 -14.55
N LEU A 194 8.30 -9.25 -14.85
CA LEU A 194 9.46 -9.40 -13.95
C LEU A 194 10.72 -8.71 -14.50
N THR A 195 10.64 -8.07 -15.67
CA THR A 195 11.82 -7.47 -16.32
C THR A 195 12.53 -6.49 -15.39
N GLY A 196 13.77 -6.83 -15.03
CA GLY A 196 14.61 -6.05 -14.14
C GLY A 196 14.27 -6.16 -12.64
N ALA A 197 13.28 -6.98 -12.25
CA ALA A 197 12.96 -7.25 -10.85
C ALA A 197 14.13 -7.93 -10.12
N LYS A 198 14.39 -7.56 -8.87
CA LYS A 198 15.48 -8.11 -8.06
C LYS A 198 15.01 -8.49 -6.66
N SER A 199 15.41 -9.68 -6.22
CA SER A 199 15.25 -10.19 -4.87
C SER A 199 16.63 -10.31 -4.22
N GLY A 200 16.73 -9.97 -2.93
CA GLY A 200 17.94 -10.11 -2.13
C GLY A 200 18.20 -11.55 -1.69
N LYS A 201 17.24 -12.47 -1.89
CA LYS A 201 17.33 -13.89 -1.53
C LYS A 201 17.45 -14.85 -2.70
N GLY A 202 17.73 -14.35 -3.91
CA GLY A 202 18.01 -15.17 -5.09
C GLY A 202 16.98 -14.98 -6.20
N GLU A 203 16.80 -16.02 -7.02
CA GLU A 203 15.81 -16.01 -8.09
C GLU A 203 14.38 -15.91 -7.53
N ILE A 204 13.51 -15.26 -8.29
CA ILE A 204 12.08 -15.19 -7.98
C ILE A 204 11.47 -16.51 -8.44
N ASP A 205 11.14 -17.38 -7.49
CA ASP A 205 10.44 -18.62 -7.78
C ASP A 205 9.00 -18.31 -8.23
N THR A 206 8.60 -18.88 -9.36
CA THR A 206 7.24 -18.73 -9.91
C THR A 206 6.64 -20.08 -10.28
N THR A 207 7.09 -21.16 -9.65
CA THR A 207 6.73 -22.53 -10.03
C THR A 207 5.32 -22.92 -9.60
N THR A 208 4.85 -22.42 -8.46
CA THR A 208 3.55 -22.76 -7.88
C THR A 208 2.43 -21.80 -8.26
N MET A 209 2.76 -20.64 -8.84
CA MET A 209 1.75 -19.66 -9.26
C MET A 209 0.90 -20.16 -10.43
N LYS A 210 -0.33 -19.64 -10.53
CA LYS A 210 -1.17 -19.77 -11.72
C LYS A 210 -1.17 -18.45 -12.49
N LEU A 211 -0.90 -18.54 -13.79
CA LEU A 211 -0.83 -17.39 -14.69
C LEU A 211 -1.66 -17.66 -15.93
N GLU A 212 -2.67 -16.82 -16.17
CA GLU A 212 -3.51 -16.92 -17.37
C GLU A 212 -2.86 -16.24 -18.59
N GLY A 213 -2.09 -15.17 -18.35
CA GLY A 213 -1.40 -14.41 -19.39
C GLY A 213 0.05 -14.84 -19.65
N LYS A 214 0.86 -13.88 -20.12
CA LYS A 214 2.27 -14.11 -20.43
C LYS A 214 3.17 -13.72 -19.27
N LYS A 215 4.22 -14.50 -19.05
CA LYS A 215 5.36 -14.14 -18.21
C LYS A 215 6.38 -13.38 -19.06
N ILE A 216 6.73 -12.17 -18.64
CA ILE A 216 7.67 -11.26 -19.31
C ILE A 216 8.87 -11.07 -18.38
N VAL A 217 10.04 -11.58 -18.78
CA VAL A 217 11.30 -11.56 -18.01
C VAL A 217 12.36 -10.76 -18.76
#